data_AF-A0A0F9KVF6-F1
#
_entry.id   AF-A0A0F9KVF6-F1
#
_cell.length_a   1.000
_cell.length_b   1.000
_cell.length_c   1.000
_cell.angle_alpha   90.00
_cell.angle_beta   90.00
_cell.angle_gamma   90.00
#
_symmetry.space_group_name_H-M   'P 1'
#
loop_
_entity.id
_entity.type
_entity.pdbx_description
1 polymer ?
#
loop_
_entity_poly.entity_id
_entity_poly.type
_entity_poly.pdbx_seq_one_letter_code
_entity_poly.pdbx_strand_id
1 'polypeptide(L)'
;MIMHDHTIIGWKVWYTKDRFYSSRETKWKDLPEDGFLVGMVYEAQTSPQGHNYRIFYKAMDYYWSDSDIGLNLFKSNDYPSVPTSLVKHGIWVSDEEYQATIDKTDEPEYLMF
;
A
#
# COMPACT_ATOMS: atom_id res chain seq x y z
N MET A 1 6.50 -17.59 -21.02
CA MET A 1 6.56 -16.84 -19.74
C MET A 1 5.13 -16.58 -19.35
N ILE A 2 4.58 -17.32 -18.38
CA ILE A 2 3.21 -17.11 -17.93
C ILE A 2 3.28 -15.89 -17.00
N MET A 3 2.72 -14.76 -17.44
CA MET A 3 2.43 -13.67 -16.52
C MET A 3 1.33 -14.21 -15.60
N HIS A 4 1.67 -14.49 -14.34
CA HIS A 4 0.65 -14.79 -13.36
C HIS A 4 -0.18 -13.51 -13.19
N ASP A 5 -1.48 -13.60 -13.43
CA ASP A 5 -2.40 -12.51 -13.10
C ASP A 5 -2.36 -12.31 -11.59
N HIS A 6 -1.64 -11.28 -11.16
CA HIS A 6 -1.56 -10.86 -9.77
C HIS A 6 -2.91 -10.23 -9.38
N THR A 7 -3.90 -11.08 -9.09
CA THR A 7 -5.22 -10.61 -8.67
C THR A 7 -5.13 -10.13 -7.23
N ILE A 8 -5.23 -8.82 -7.04
CA ILE A 8 -5.22 -8.19 -5.72
C ILE A 8 -6.59 -8.37 -5.07
N ILE A 9 -6.61 -8.94 -3.87
CA ILE A 9 -7.84 -9.17 -3.10
C ILE A 9 -7.98 -8.22 -1.91
N GLY A 10 -6.94 -7.46 -1.58
CA GLY A 10 -6.99 -6.48 -0.51
C GLY A 10 -5.70 -5.72 -0.28
N TRP A 11 -5.78 -4.75 0.63
CA TRP A 11 -4.66 -3.87 0.98
C TRP A 11 -4.73 -3.37 2.43
N LYS A 12 -3.57 -3.00 2.96
CA LYS A 12 -3.39 -2.20 4.17
C LYS A 12 -2.39 -1.09 3.90
N VAL A 13 -2.62 0.11 4.40
CA VAL A 13 -1.72 1.26 4.22
C VAL A 13 -1.50 1.99 5.54
N TRP A 14 -0.25 2.35 5.83
CA TRP A 14 0.18 3.05 7.03
C TRP A 14 0.64 4.46 6.67
N TYR A 15 0.01 5.45 7.28
CA TYR A 15 0.42 6.85 7.21
C TYR A 15 1.43 7.19 8.32
N THR A 16 1.29 6.53 9.46
CA THR A 16 2.22 6.52 10.61
C THR A 16 2.10 5.17 11.32
N LYS A 17 2.85 4.92 12.40
CA LYS A 17 2.70 3.68 13.18
C LYS A 17 1.30 3.53 13.80
N ASP A 18 0.63 4.64 14.08
CA ASP A 18 -0.66 4.68 14.78
C ASP A 18 -1.86 4.97 13.85
N ARG A 19 -1.59 5.37 12.60
CA ARG A 19 -2.62 5.70 11.60
C ARG A 19 -2.49 4.79 10.39
N PHE A 20 -3.34 3.78 10.31
CA PHE A 20 -3.42 2.87 9.18
C PHE A 20 -4.87 2.60 8.76
N TYR A 21 -5.03 2.07 7.55
CA TYR A 21 -6.33 1.75 6.97
C TYR A 21 -6.25 0.43 6.20
N SER A 22 -7.40 -0.25 6.08
CA SER A 22 -7.51 -1.51 5.37
C SER A 22 -8.69 -1.54 4.39
N SER A 23 -8.57 -2.33 3.33
CA SER A 23 -9.65 -2.56 2.35
C SER A 23 -10.86 -3.29 2.95
N ARG A 24 -10.73 -3.83 4.17
CA ARG A 24 -11.84 -4.45 4.90
C ARG A 24 -12.79 -3.43 5.51
N GLU A 25 -12.26 -2.28 5.89
CA GLU A 25 -12.97 -1.29 6.72
C GLU A 25 -13.25 0.00 5.97
N THR A 26 -12.46 0.32 4.94
CA THR A 26 -12.60 1.56 4.19
C THR A 26 -12.36 1.34 2.70
N LYS A 27 -12.87 2.29 1.90
CA LYS A 27 -12.60 2.34 0.46
C LYS A 27 -11.43 3.25 0.19
N TRP A 28 -10.74 2.98 -0.92
CA TRP A 28 -9.55 3.72 -1.31
C TRP A 28 -9.80 5.23 -1.44
N LYS A 29 -10.90 5.59 -2.12
CA LYS A 29 -11.33 6.97 -2.33
C LYS A 29 -11.65 7.75 -1.05
N ASP A 30 -11.94 7.03 0.05
CA ASP A 30 -12.29 7.63 1.35
C ASP A 30 -11.04 7.80 2.24
N LEU A 31 -9.87 7.34 1.77
CA LEU A 31 -8.61 7.54 2.47
C LEU A 31 -8.17 9.01 2.41
N PRO A 32 -7.43 9.49 3.43
CA PRO A 32 -6.88 10.84 3.46
C PRO A 32 -6.10 11.22 2.21
N GLU A 33 -6.12 12.51 1.82
CA GLU A 33 -5.38 13.00 0.64
C GLU A 33 -3.85 12.94 0.82
N ASP A 34 -3.38 12.95 2.07
CA ASP A 34 -1.98 12.69 2.40
C ASP A 34 -1.53 11.33 1.82
N GLY A 35 -0.23 11.17 1.60
CA GLY A 35 0.40 9.93 1.20
C GLY A 35 0.63 9.02 2.40
N PHE A 36 0.80 7.73 2.11
CA PHE A 36 1.15 6.72 3.10
C PHE A 36 2.65 6.36 3.00
N LEU A 37 3.24 5.89 4.10
CA LEU A 37 4.65 5.46 4.20
C LEU A 37 4.87 4.00 3.77
N VAL A 38 3.92 3.14 4.13
CA VAL A 38 3.97 1.71 3.82
C VAL A 38 2.62 1.23 3.27
N GLY A 39 2.66 0.49 2.17
CA GLY A 39 1.51 -0.22 1.61
C GLY A 39 1.78 -1.72 1.58
N MET A 40 0.82 -2.51 2.01
CA MET A 40 0.83 -3.97 1.91
C MET A 40 -0.36 -4.39 1.06
N VAL A 41 -0.11 -5.23 0.05
CA VAL A 41 -1.13 -5.72 -0.87
C VAL A 41 -1.18 -7.24 -0.79
N TYR A 42 -2.39 -7.80 -0.77
CA TYR A 42 -2.62 -9.25 -0.71
C TYR A 42 -3.09 -9.78 -2.07
N GLU A 43 -2.46 -10.87 -2.51
CA GLU A 43 -2.78 -11.55 -3.76
C GLU A 43 -3.70 -12.74 -3.53
N ALA A 44 -4.56 -13.04 -4.49
CA ALA A 44 -5.45 -14.21 -4.45
C ALA A 44 -4.68 -15.53 -4.32
N GLN A 45 -3.46 -15.58 -4.85
CA GLN A 45 -2.60 -16.76 -4.74
C GLN A 45 -2.17 -17.00 -3.29
N THR A 46 -2.19 -18.26 -2.88
CA THR A 46 -1.76 -18.68 -1.54
C THR A 46 -0.43 -19.43 -1.56
N SER A 47 0.34 -19.27 -0.48
CA SER A 47 1.52 -20.08 -0.19
C SER A 47 1.12 -21.51 0.17
N PRO A 48 2.08 -22.47 0.20
CA PRO A 48 1.81 -23.83 0.65
C PRO A 48 1.24 -23.94 2.08
N GLN A 49 1.40 -22.90 2.89
CA GLN A 49 0.87 -22.81 4.25
C GLN A 49 -0.55 -22.23 4.30
N GLY A 50 -1.16 -21.93 3.15
CA GLY A 50 -2.54 -21.41 3.05
C GLY A 50 -2.67 -19.89 3.23
N HIS A 51 -1.57 -19.15 3.32
CA HIS A 51 -1.61 -17.70 3.45
C HIS A 51 -1.54 -17.02 2.08
N ASN A 52 -2.28 -15.93 1.87
CA ASN A 52 -2.13 -15.11 0.67
C ASN A 52 -0.70 -14.58 0.55
N TYR A 53 -0.16 -14.58 -0.67
CA TYR A 53 1.07 -13.84 -0.95
C TYR A 53 0.82 -12.35 -0.70
N ARG A 54 1.88 -11.66 -0.29
CA ARG A 54 1.83 -10.23 0.02
C ARG A 54 3.03 -9.51 -0.54
N ILE A 55 2.79 -8.31 -1.04
CA ILE A 55 3.82 -7.40 -1.52
C ILE A 55 3.87 -6.19 -0.59
N PHE A 56 5.07 -5.81 -0.17
CA PHE A 56 5.32 -4.61 0.62
C PHE A 56 5.89 -3.51 -0.25
N TYR A 57 5.24 -2.37 -0.19
CA TYR A 57 5.62 -1.13 -0.84
C TYR A 57 6.01 -0.13 0.25
N LYS A 58 7.31 0.04 0.47
CA LYS A 58 7.87 1.00 1.43
C LYS A 58 8.44 2.18 0.65
N ALA A 59 7.91 3.38 0.82
CA ALA A 59 8.64 4.60 0.45
C ALA A 59 8.07 5.84 1.11
N MET A 60 8.94 6.85 1.15
CA MET A 60 8.63 8.19 1.61
C MET A 60 7.81 9.00 0.58
N ASP A 61 7.79 8.61 -0.71
CA ASP A 61 7.18 9.38 -1.82
C ASP A 61 6.51 8.49 -2.89
N TYR A 62 5.42 7.80 -2.55
CA TYR A 62 4.61 7.06 -3.53
C TYR A 62 3.34 7.80 -3.91
N TYR A 63 3.06 7.82 -5.22
CA TYR A 63 1.81 8.30 -5.78
C TYR A 63 0.94 7.11 -6.18
N TRP A 64 -0.36 7.18 -5.89
CA TRP A 64 -1.36 6.19 -6.31
C TRP A 64 -2.23 6.75 -7.41
N SER A 65 -2.80 5.88 -8.25
CA SER A 65 -3.90 6.22 -9.14
C SER A 65 -4.90 5.08 -9.09
N ASP A 66 -6.17 5.42 -8.86
CA ASP A 66 -7.28 4.50 -9.06
C ASP A 66 -7.48 4.34 -10.58
N SER A 67 -7.09 3.21 -11.14
CA SER A 67 -7.55 2.79 -12.46
C SER A 67 -8.40 1.53 -12.27
N ASP A 68 -9.39 1.35 -13.14
CA ASP A 68 -10.36 0.23 -13.12
C ASP A 68 -9.71 -1.18 -13.18
N ILE A 69 -8.38 -1.29 -13.20
CA ILE A 69 -7.59 -2.50 -13.46
C ILE A 69 -6.60 -2.82 -12.33
N GLY A 70 -6.69 -2.15 -11.17
CA GLY A 70 -5.98 -2.55 -9.95
C GLY A 70 -4.90 -1.58 -9.46
N LEU A 71 -4.31 -1.93 -8.31
CA LEU A 71 -3.39 -1.07 -7.57
C LEU A 71 -2.04 -0.95 -8.30
N ASN A 72 -1.73 0.24 -8.81
CA ASN A 72 -0.43 0.53 -9.41
C ASN A 72 0.31 1.55 -8.54
N LEU A 73 1.49 1.15 -8.06
CA LEU A 73 2.37 1.96 -7.22
C LEU A 73 3.43 2.64 -8.09
N PHE A 74 3.50 3.97 -8.08
CA PHE A 74 4.44 4.74 -8.89
C PHE A 74 5.44 5.49 -8.01
N LYS A 75 6.75 5.32 -8.27
CA LYS A 75 7.79 6.17 -7.67
C LYS A 75 7.69 7.58 -8.23
N SER A 76 7.92 8.59 -7.38
CA SER A 76 7.70 10.00 -7.69
C SER A 76 8.40 10.55 -8.94
N ASN A 77 9.48 9.93 -9.38
CA ASN A 77 10.26 10.37 -10.54
C ASN A 77 9.71 9.91 -11.90
N ASP A 78 8.67 9.06 -11.93
CA ASP A 78 8.27 8.41 -13.18
C ASP A 78 7.17 9.12 -13.98
N TYR A 79 6.37 10.07 -13.47
CA TYR A 79 5.26 10.58 -14.30
C TYR A 79 4.70 12.00 -14.06
N PRO A 80 4.74 12.87 -15.10
CA PRO A 80 3.92 14.08 -15.21
C PRO A 80 2.48 13.85 -15.75
N SER A 81 2.03 12.60 -15.98
CA SER A 81 0.75 12.30 -16.66
C SER A 81 -0.36 11.66 -15.80
N VAL A 82 -0.15 11.49 -14.50
CA VAL A 82 -1.22 11.06 -13.59
C VAL A 82 -2.01 12.30 -13.17
N PRO A 83 -3.36 12.33 -13.29
CA PRO A 83 -4.15 13.43 -12.78
C PRO A 83 -3.87 13.67 -11.30
N THR A 84 -3.46 14.89 -10.93
CA THR A 84 -3.09 15.23 -9.55
C THR A 84 -4.20 14.95 -8.53
N SER A 85 -5.46 14.96 -8.96
CA SER A 85 -6.62 14.59 -8.13
C SER A 85 -6.64 13.13 -7.69
N LEU A 86 -5.88 12.26 -8.35
CA LEU A 86 -5.76 10.83 -8.01
C LEU A 86 -4.54 10.55 -7.15
N VAL A 87 -3.65 11.53 -7.02
CA VAL A 87 -2.33 11.40 -6.42
C VAL A 87 -2.38 11.72 -4.93
N LYS A 88 -2.02 10.76 -4.09
CA LYS A 88 -1.74 10.98 -2.66
C LYS A 88 -0.28 11.36 -2.48
N HIS A 89 0.00 12.51 -1.86
CA HIS A 89 1.36 13.04 -1.74
C HIS A 89 2.06 12.50 -0.49
N GLY A 90 3.20 11.79 -0.64
CA GLY A 90 3.98 11.23 0.46
C GLY A 90 4.03 12.09 1.73
N ILE A 91 3.83 11.45 2.89
CA ILE A 91 3.90 12.13 4.19
C ILE A 91 5.34 12.13 4.69
N TRP A 92 5.90 13.32 4.98
CA TRP A 92 7.20 13.41 5.63
C TRP A 92 7.05 13.28 7.14
N VAL A 93 7.79 12.35 7.74
CA VAL A 93 7.92 12.13 9.19
C VAL A 93 9.41 12.08 9.55
N SER A 94 9.74 11.91 10.83
CA SER A 94 11.13 11.64 11.24
C SER A 94 11.57 10.23 10.82
N ASP A 95 12.88 10.02 10.66
CA ASP A 95 13.45 8.67 10.40
C ASP A 95 13.02 7.65 11.47
N GLU A 96 12.90 8.10 12.73
CA GLU A 96 12.44 7.27 13.85
C GLU A 96 10.98 6.81 13.66
N GLU A 97 10.09 7.72 13.26
CA GLU A 97 8.68 7.40 13.04
C GLU A 97 8.48 6.56 11.77
N TYR A 98 9.30 6.79 10.74
CA TYR A 98 9.34 5.94 9.55
C TYR A 98 9.75 4.51 9.92
N GLN A 99 10.80 4.35 10.72
CA GLN A 99 11.24 3.04 11.17
C GLN A 99 10.19 2.36 12.06
N ALA A 100 9.59 3.10 13.00
CA ALA A 100 8.50 2.58 13.83
C ALA A 100 7.29 2.12 13.00
N THR A 101 6.99 2.83 11.91
CA THR A 101 5.94 2.43 10.96
C THR A 101 6.30 1.12 10.25
N ILE A 102 7.55 0.95 9.84
CA ILE A 102 8.02 -0.32 9.25
C ILE A 102 7.88 -1.46 10.24
N ASP A 103 8.38 -1.29 11.46
CA ASP A 103 8.37 -2.35 12.49
C ASP A 103 6.93 -2.77 12.81
N LYS A 104 6.01 -1.81 12.83
CA LYS A 104 4.56 -2.06 13.01
C LYS A 104 4.00 -3.00 11.94
N THR A 105 4.49 -2.92 10.71
CA THR A 105 3.98 -3.75 9.59
C THR A 105 4.37 -5.22 9.70
N ASP A 106 5.34 -5.56 10.55
CA ASP A 106 5.79 -6.92 10.80
C ASP A 106 5.04 -7.60 11.96
N GLU A 107 4.17 -6.88 12.69
CA GLU A 107 3.39 -7.49 13.78
C GLU A 107 2.33 -8.47 13.23
N PRO A 108 2.14 -9.65 13.87
CA PRO A 108 1.33 -10.75 13.32
C PRO A 108 -0.11 -10.40 12.94
N GLU A 109 -0.77 -9.54 13.71
CA GLU A 109 -2.14 -9.07 13.46
C GLU A 109 -2.28 -8.33 12.12
N TYR A 110 -1.21 -7.70 11.65
CA TYR A 110 -1.22 -6.97 10.39
C TYR A 110 -0.86 -7.84 9.20
N LEU A 111 -0.29 -9.02 9.43
CA LEU A 111 0.12 -9.95 8.39
C LEU A 111 -1.03 -10.77 7.80
N MET A 112 -2.15 -10.86 8.50
CA MET A 112 -3.34 -11.58 8.05
C MET A 112 -4.18 -10.69 7.15
N PHE A 113 -4.57 -11.20 5.97
CA PHE A 113 -5.61 -10.53 5.21
C PHE A 113 -6.91 -10.70 5.95
#